data_AF-A0A1I4E1J3-F1
#
_entry.id   AF-A0A1I4E1J3-F1
#
_cell.length_a   1.000
_cell.length_b   1.000
_cell.length_c   1.000
_cell.angle_alpha   90.00
_cell.angle_beta   90.00
_cell.angle_gamma   90.00
#
_symmetry.space_group_name_H-M   'P 1'
#
loop_
_entity.id
_entity.type
_entity.pdbx_description
1 polymer ?
#
loop_
_entity_poly.entity_id
_entity_poly.type
_entity_poly.pdbx_seq_one_letter_code
_entity_poly.pdbx_strand_id
1 'polypeptide(L)'
;MDFSAALELLRDGRRMARRGWIQPGKYVYLEPESVCVGPDGRSRPLAAHLRFVTADGTVQAGVQPSHAGLLADDWYDVDAPEEAGGHRADGGG
;
A
#
# COMPACT_ATOMS: atom_id res chain seq x y z
N MET A 1 -8.18 -8.42 -2.76
CA MET A 1 -7.58 -8.75 -4.07
C MET A 1 -6.22 -9.39 -3.83
N ASP A 2 -5.71 -10.16 -4.79
CA ASP A 2 -4.36 -10.73 -4.71
C ASP A 2 -3.28 -9.65 -4.90
N PHE A 3 -2.02 -10.01 -4.66
CA PHE A 3 -0.91 -9.07 -4.81
C PHE A 3 -0.65 -8.64 -6.26
N SER A 4 -0.95 -9.49 -7.25
CA SER A 4 -0.72 -9.15 -8.66
C SER A 4 -1.67 -8.03 -9.10
N ALA A 5 -2.95 -8.12 -8.75
CA ALA A 5 -3.93 -7.06 -8.98
C ALA A 5 -3.57 -5.79 -8.19
N ALA A 6 -3.12 -5.93 -6.94
CA ALA A 6 -2.63 -4.80 -6.16
C ALA A 6 -1.41 -4.12 -6.82
N LEU A 7 -0.50 -4.90 -7.43
CA LEU A 7 0.67 -4.38 -8.12
C LEU A 7 0.30 -3.56 -9.37
N GLU A 8 -0.70 -3.99 -10.14
CA GLU A 8 -1.21 -3.20 -11.26
C GLU A 8 -1.75 -1.84 -10.79
N LEU A 9 -2.55 -1.82 -9.72
CA LEU A 9 -3.04 -0.56 -9.15
C LEU A 9 -1.91 0.31 -8.56
N LEU A 10 -0.89 -0.31 -7.95
CA LEU A 10 0.30 0.41 -7.48
C LEU A 10 1.05 1.08 -8.63
N ARG A 11 1.15 0.43 -9.80
CA ARG A 11 1.74 1.02 -11.01
C ARG A 11 0.95 2.22 -11.51
N ASP A 12 -0.36 2.22 -11.30
CA ASP A 12 -1.26 3.34 -11.60
C ASP A 12 -1.22 4.47 -10.53
N GLY A 13 -0.32 4.36 -9.54
CA GLY A 13 -0.14 5.37 -8.49
C GLY A 13 -1.15 5.28 -7.34
N ARG A 14 -1.94 4.20 -7.27
CA ARG A 14 -2.89 3.97 -6.19
C ARG A 14 -2.17 3.49 -4.94
N ARG A 15 -2.81 3.64 -3.78
CA ARG A 15 -2.27 3.22 -2.48
C ARG A 15 -2.96 1.94 -2.01
N MET A 16 -2.17 0.90 -1.74
CA MET A 16 -2.70 -0.42 -1.38
C MET A 16 -2.45 -0.72 0.09
N ALA A 17 -3.38 -1.43 0.72
CA ALA A 17 -3.21 -1.94 2.07
C ALA A 17 -3.69 -3.38 2.19
N ARG A 18 -3.32 -4.06 3.28
CA ARG A 18 -3.85 -5.39 3.61
C ARG A 18 -4.84 -5.31 4.76
N ARG A 19 -5.95 -6.04 4.66
CA ARG A 19 -6.94 -6.14 5.75
C ARG A 19 -6.37 -6.82 6.99
N GLY A 20 -5.43 -7.76 6.82
CA GLY A 20 -4.77 -8.50 7.90
C GLY A 20 -3.67 -7.74 8.64
N TRP A 21 -3.41 -6.46 8.32
CA TRP A 21 -2.48 -5.66 9.12
C TRP A 21 -3.10 -5.26 10.45
N ILE A 22 -2.39 -5.55 11.54
CA ILE A 22 -2.86 -5.37 12.92
C ILE A 22 -3.25 -3.93 13.25
N GLN A 23 -2.57 -2.94 12.67
CA GLN A 23 -2.85 -1.53 12.94
C GLN A 23 -3.42 -0.88 11.67
N PRO A 24 -4.58 -0.19 11.77
CA PRO A 24 -5.16 0.55 10.64
C PRO A 24 -4.29 1.75 10.26
N GLY A 25 -4.47 2.28 9.06
CA GLY A 25 -3.73 3.44 8.54
C GLY A 25 -2.40 3.13 7.86
N LYS A 26 -1.99 1.85 7.85
CA LYS A 26 -0.84 1.38 7.07
C LYS A 26 -1.20 1.25 5.60
N TYR A 27 -0.28 1.61 4.70
CA TYR A 27 -0.42 1.41 3.25
C TYR A 27 0.93 1.35 2.56
N VAL A 28 0.95 0.85 1.33
CA VAL A 28 2.08 0.94 0.41
C VAL A 28 1.70 1.73 -0.83
N TYR A 29 2.69 2.37 -1.44
CA TYR A 29 2.59 2.97 -2.76
C TYR A 29 3.88 2.73 -3.53
N LEU A 30 3.81 2.79 -4.85
CA LEU A 30 4.99 2.74 -5.71
C LEU A 30 5.56 4.15 -5.85
N GLU A 31 6.77 4.36 -5.32
CA GLU A 31 7.55 5.55 -5.62
C GLU A 31 8.14 5.41 -7.04
N PRO A 32 7.94 6.40 -7.93
CA PRO A 32 8.50 6.36 -9.26
C PRO A 32 10.04 6.47 -9.25
N GLU A 33 10.65 6.15 -10.39
CA GLU A 33 12.08 6.40 -10.57
C GLU A 33 12.39 7.89 -10.37
N SER A 34 13.48 8.17 -9.65
CA SER A 34 13.91 9.52 -9.33
C SER A 34 15.43 9.61 -9.22
N VAL A 35 15.94 10.76 -8.80
CA VAL A 35 17.36 10.95 -8.47
C VAL A 35 17.49 11.12 -6.96
N CYS A 36 18.41 10.40 -6.34
CA CYS A 36 18.76 10.59 -4.93
C CYS A 36 20.19 11.09 -4.79
N VAL A 37 20.44 11.87 -3.72
CA VAL A 37 21.78 12.32 -3.34
C VAL A 37 22.26 11.42 -2.21
N GLY A 38 23.36 10.71 -2.45
CA GLY A 38 23.99 9.86 -1.43
C GLY A 38 24.70 10.67 -0.35
N PRO A 39 25.09 10.03 0.77
CA PRO A 39 25.86 10.68 1.83
C PRO A 39 27.25 11.17 1.36
N ASP A 40 27.72 10.67 0.22
CA ASP A 40 28.94 11.12 -0.46
C ASP A 40 28.71 12.34 -1.38
N GLY A 41 27.51 12.93 -1.35
CA GLY A 41 27.13 14.08 -2.17
C GLY A 41 26.87 13.77 -3.63
N ARG A 42 26.96 12.51 -4.06
CA ARG A 42 26.78 12.13 -5.47
C ARG A 42 25.32 11.83 -5.78
N SER A 43 24.84 12.37 -6.89
CA SER A 43 23.53 12.04 -7.46
C SER A 43 23.57 10.67 -8.13
N ARG A 44 22.55 9.84 -7.89
CA ARG A 44 22.36 8.52 -8.50
C ARG A 44 20.91 8.31 -8.90
N PRO A 45 20.63 7.54 -9.96
CA PRO A 45 19.27 7.05 -10.21
C PRO A 45 18.80 6.21 -9.02
N LEU A 46 17.63 6.55 -8.50
CA LEU A 46 16.90 5.75 -7.53
C LEU A 46 15.80 5.04 -8.29
N ALA A 47 15.95 3.72 -8.47
CA ALA A 47 14.96 2.90 -9.15
C ALA A 47 13.59 2.99 -8.45
N ALA A 48 12.51 2.83 -9.21
CA ALA A 48 11.17 2.73 -8.66
C ALA A 48 11.11 1.62 -7.59
N HIS A 49 10.46 1.90 -6.47
CA HIS A 49 10.43 1.00 -5.32
C HIS A 49 9.19 1.22 -4.48
N LEU A 50 8.79 0.20 -3.72
CA LEU A 50 7.68 0.35 -2.79
C LEU A 50 8.11 1.15 -1.56
N ARG A 51 7.21 2.04 -1.14
CA ARG A 51 7.23 2.72 0.14
C ARG A 51 6.18 2.09 1.03
N PHE A 52 6.51 1.89 2.29
CA PHE A 52 5.55 1.48 3.31
C PHE A 52 5.32 2.63 4.27
N VAL A 53 4.07 3.03 4.43
CA VAL A 53 3.65 4.03 5.39
C VAL A 53 3.10 3.30 6.60
N THR A 54 3.73 3.52 7.75
CA THR A 54 3.27 3.01 9.04
C THR A 54 2.04 3.78 9.52
N ALA A 55 1.37 3.26 10.54
CA ALA A 55 0.17 3.89 11.10
C ALA A 55 0.41 5.30 11.68
N ASP A 56 1.65 5.61 12.06
CA ASP A 56 2.07 6.94 12.55
C ASP A 56 2.57 7.87 11.44
N GLY A 57 2.51 7.44 10.18
CA GLY A 57 2.93 8.22 9.02
C GLY A 57 4.41 8.11 8.66
N THR A 58 5.21 7.32 9.39
CA THR A 58 6.61 7.07 9.01
C THR A 58 6.70 6.34 7.67
N VAL A 59 7.56 6.85 6.78
CA VAL A 59 7.80 6.25 5.46
C VAL A 59 9.05 5.37 5.52
N GLN A 60 8.87 4.06 5.32
CA GLN A 60 9.95 3.10 5.13
C GLN A 60 10.22 2.91 3.63
N ALA A 61 11.46 3.08 3.21
CA ALA A 61 11.88 3.00 1.81
C ALA A 61 12.42 1.62 1.44
N GLY A 62 12.20 1.21 0.18
CA GLY A 62 12.79 0.00 -0.39
C GLY A 62 12.23 -1.29 0.23
N VAL A 63 10.97 -1.27 0.66
CA VAL A 63 10.34 -2.44 1.28
C VAL A 63 9.98 -3.49 0.23
N GLN A 64 10.09 -4.76 0.61
CA GLN A 64 9.57 -5.88 -0.17
C GLN A 64 8.45 -6.57 0.62
N PRO A 65 7.31 -6.89 -0.01
CA PRO A 65 6.30 -7.71 0.63
C PRO A 65 6.93 -9.05 1.04
N SER A 66 6.63 -9.51 2.25
CA SER A 66 7.01 -10.87 2.67
C SER A 66 6.26 -11.91 1.82
N HIS A 67 6.71 -13.17 1.85
CA HIS A 67 5.97 -14.27 1.20
C HIS A 67 4.50 -14.33 1.61
N ALA A 68 4.20 -14.07 2.90
CA ALA A 68 2.83 -13.99 3.40
C ALA A 68 2.06 -12.77 2.89
N GLY A 69 2.73 -11.71 2.42
CA GLY A 69 2.10 -10.59 1.71
C GLY A 69 1.88 -10.89 0.24
N LEU A 70 2.85 -11.54 -0.42
CA LEU A 70 2.76 -11.93 -1.83
C LEU A 70 1.64 -12.96 -2.09
N LEU A 71 1.43 -13.89 -1.17
CA LEU A 71 0.42 -14.95 -1.26
C LEU A 71 -0.95 -14.56 -0.68
N ALA A 72 -1.14 -13.29 -0.30
CA ALA A 72 -2.37 -12.86 0.33
C ALA A 72 -3.40 -12.36 -0.68
N ASP A 73 -4.67 -12.64 -0.39
CA ASP A 73 -5.83 -12.21 -1.20
C ASP A 73 -6.60 -11.04 -0.56
N ASP A 74 -6.07 -10.47 0.52
CA ASP A 74 -6.70 -9.46 1.36
C ASP A 74 -6.21 -8.04 1.10
N TRP A 75 -5.59 -7.80 -0.06
CA TRP A 75 -5.22 -6.45 -0.48
C TRP A 75 -6.47 -5.63 -0.85
N TYR A 76 -6.42 -4.33 -0.61
CA TYR A 76 -7.46 -3.40 -1.00
C TYR A 76 -6.87 -2.02 -1.31
N ASP A 77 -7.59 -1.30 -2.17
CA ASP A 77 -7.30 0.08 -2.50
C ASP A 77 -7.85 1.01 -1.42
N VAL A 78 -6.98 1.82 -0.80
CA VAL A 78 -7.37 2.75 0.27
C VAL A 78 -8.03 4.02 -0.28
N ASP A 79 -7.91 4.27 -1.59
CA ASP A 79 -8.48 5.42 -2.30
C ASP A 79 -9.83 5.08 -2.95
N ALA A 80 -10.25 3.81 -2.90
CA ALA A 80 -11.56 3.43 -3.39
C ALA A 80 -12.65 4.08 -2.51
N PRO A 81 -13.72 4.62 -3.13
CA PRO A 81 -14.85 5.15 -2.36
C PRO A 81 -15.40 4.03 -1.46
N GLU A 82 -15.64 4.33 -0.18
CA GLU A 82 -16.40 3.42 0.68
C GLU A 82 -17.75 3.17 0.00
N GLU A 83 -18.05 1.91 -0.29
CA GLU A 83 -19.38 1.58 -0.79
C GLU A 83 -20.40 1.96 0.29
N ALA A 84 -21.25 2.93 -0.04
CA ALA A 84 -22.31 3.38 0.83
C ALA A 84 -23.33 2.25 1.02
N GLY A 85 -23.35 1.66 2.22
CA GLY A 85 -24.58 1.14 2.82
C GLY A 85 -24.87 -0.35 2.67
N GLY A 86 -24.79 -1.05 3.81
CA GLY A 86 -25.37 -2.37 3.99
C GLY A 86 -25.81 -2.64 5.43
N HIS A 87 -26.18 -1.61 6.22
CA HIS A 87 -26.80 -1.81 7.52
C HIS A 87 -28.31 -2.06 7.32
N ARG A 88 -28.69 -3.32 7.08
CA ARG A 88 -30.05 -3.77 7.40
C ARG A 88 -30.10 -3.95 8.91
N ALA A 89 -30.67 -2.97 9.60
CA ALA A 89 -31.23 -3.20 10.92
C ALA A 89 -32.45 -4.11 10.73
N ASP A 90 -32.31 -5.39 11.06
CA ASP A 90 -33.46 -6.26 11.30
C ASP A 90 -34.11 -5.82 12.61
N GLY A 91 -35.15 -4.98 12.49
CA GLY A 91 -36.13 -4.77 13.54
C GLY A 91 -37.11 -5.94 13.55
N GLY A 92 -36.87 -6.91 14.44
CA GLY A 92 -37.86 -7.92 14.82
C GLY A 92 -38.73 -7.38 15.95
N GLY A 93 -40.06 -7.38 15.74
CA GLY A 93 -41.07 -6.96 16.70
C GLY A 93 -41.56 -8.06 17.64
#